data_AF-A0A671N496-F1
#
_entry.id   AF-A0A671N496-F1
#
_cell.length_a   1.000
_cell.length_b   1.000
_cell.length_c   1.000
_cell.angle_alpha   90.00
_cell.angle_beta   90.00
_cell.angle_gamma   90.00
#
_symmetry.space_group_name_H-M   'P 1'
#
loop_
_entity.id
_entity.type
_entity.pdbx_description
1 polymer ?
#
loop_
_entity_poly.entity_id
_entity_poly.type
_entity_poly.pdbx_seq_one_letter_code
_entity_poly.pdbx_strand_id
1 'polypeptide(L)'
;MFNELKLEKKEKLEKIQMLTTTIKDLEKDFEIKHKFSLLNIFFSRAQCKPEEPEMAPGDLIDIAKYVGNFNHNVWQKIRRSITRVVLDPNTANFHLTLSVDPTSVWNPNKSEVINEQSNNNIERFADCPCVLGYVGYSTGKHTWDVDVEENTSWMVGVAIESVQRKGTNGLPSGIWCIGHDREVLSVTDPLESRVPLHGFAKPTVVRVNLDLSAGRLSFSDLLGETVYHTFTHIFTEKVFPFFILSAIFLSLFCLNRSIKKSKVPLIISHKHVSIQQV
;
A
#
# COMPACT_ATOMS: atom_id res chain seq x y z
N MET A 1 -57.74 17.15 3.43
CA MET A 1 -57.05 16.51 2.30
C MET A 1 -55.84 17.30 1.77
N PHE A 2 -55.99 18.49 1.13
CA PHE A 2 -54.83 19.20 0.52
C PHE A 2 -53.79 19.71 1.55
N ASN A 3 -54.24 20.24 2.69
CA ASN A 3 -53.35 20.72 3.75
C ASN A 3 -52.64 19.57 4.48
N GLU A 4 -53.29 18.42 4.64
CA GLU A 4 -52.68 17.22 5.24
C GLU A 4 -51.58 16.66 4.33
N LEU A 5 -51.82 16.56 3.03
CA LEU A 5 -50.80 16.15 2.05
C LEU A 5 -49.60 17.10 2.02
N LYS A 6 -49.83 18.41 2.20
CA LYS A 6 -48.76 19.42 2.24
C LYS A 6 -47.93 19.31 3.52
N LEU A 7 -48.58 19.00 4.65
CA LEU A 7 -47.93 18.77 5.93
C LEU A 7 -47.10 17.48 5.89
N GLU A 8 -47.66 16.39 5.38
CA GLU A 8 -46.99 15.09 5.28
C GLU A 8 -45.77 15.16 4.34
N LYS A 9 -45.87 15.92 3.24
CA LYS A 9 -44.75 16.18 2.33
C LYS A 9 -43.64 16.99 3.00
N LYS A 10 -44.00 17.95 3.86
CA LYS A 10 -43.05 18.75 4.62
C LYS A 10 -42.30 17.90 5.64
N GLU A 11 -43.00 17.06 6.39
CA GLU A 11 -42.38 16.14 7.36
C GLU A 11 -41.43 15.14 6.70
N LYS A 12 -41.81 14.59 5.53
CA LYS A 12 -40.94 13.69 4.77
C LYS A 12 -39.68 14.40 4.30
N LEU A 13 -39.78 15.66 3.87
CA LEU A 13 -38.65 16.46 3.43
C LEU A 13 -37.67 16.75 4.58
N GLU A 14 -38.18 17.10 5.76
CA GLU A 14 -37.39 17.33 6.97
C GLU A 14 -36.64 16.06 7.40
N LYS A 15 -37.32 14.90 7.35
CA LYS A 15 -36.68 13.60 7.63
C LYS A 15 -35.55 13.28 6.65
N ILE A 16 -35.73 13.55 5.37
CA ILE A 16 -34.70 13.32 4.34
C ILE A 16 -33.48 14.22 4.59
N GLN A 17 -33.70 15.51 4.91
CA GLN A 17 -32.61 16.43 5.22
C GLN A 17 -31.83 16.00 6.46
N MET A 18 -32.53 15.55 7.50
CA MET A 18 -31.92 15.05 8.73
C MET A 18 -31.05 13.81 8.46
N LEU A 19 -31.60 12.80 7.76
CA LEU A 19 -30.86 11.59 7.36
C LEU A 19 -29.65 11.92 6.47
N THR A 20 -29.78 12.86 5.54
CA THR A 20 -28.67 13.28 4.67
C THR A 20 -27.52 13.88 5.49
N THR A 21 -27.85 14.63 6.54
CA THR A 21 -26.84 15.24 7.41
C THR A 21 -26.15 14.17 8.25
N THR A 22 -26.92 13.24 8.83
CA THR A 22 -26.39 12.10 9.59
C THR A 22 -25.45 11.23 8.75
N ILE A 23 -25.80 10.94 7.49
CA ILE A 23 -24.92 10.16 6.59
C ILE A 23 -23.59 10.89 6.37
N LYS A 24 -23.63 12.19 6.09
CA LYS A 24 -22.40 12.99 5.91
C LYS A 24 -21.53 13.01 7.16
N ASP A 25 -22.15 13.11 8.35
CA ASP A 25 -21.41 13.09 9.62
C ASP A 25 -20.80 11.71 9.87
N LEU A 26 -21.52 10.62 9.57
CA LEU A 26 -21.02 9.25 9.68
C LEU A 26 -19.90 8.95 8.68
N GLU A 27 -20.00 9.42 7.44
CA GLU A 27 -18.94 9.31 6.43
C GLU A 27 -17.66 10.01 6.92
N LYS A 28 -17.81 11.20 7.51
CA LYS A 28 -16.69 11.96 8.06
C LYS A 28 -16.08 11.28 9.29
N ASP A 29 -16.90 10.75 10.18
CA ASP A 29 -16.47 9.98 11.35
C ASP A 29 -15.80 8.66 10.95
N PHE A 30 -16.30 7.99 9.91
CA PHE A 30 -15.70 6.79 9.35
C PHE A 30 -14.33 7.10 8.74
N GLU A 31 -14.22 8.16 7.94
CA GLU A 31 -12.96 8.67 7.40
C GLU A 31 -11.94 9.01 8.50
N ILE A 32 -12.39 9.68 9.57
CA ILE A 32 -11.54 10.03 10.71
C ILE A 32 -11.11 8.76 11.43
N LYS A 33 -12.02 7.85 11.77
CA LYS A 33 -11.70 6.59 12.45
C LYS A 33 -10.78 5.71 11.61
N HIS A 34 -10.98 5.66 10.30
CA HIS A 34 -10.13 4.92 9.39
C HIS A 34 -8.73 5.52 9.34
N LYS A 35 -8.62 6.85 9.19
CA LYS A 35 -7.34 7.58 9.30
C LYS A 35 -6.68 7.36 10.65
N PHE A 36 -7.44 7.35 11.75
CA PHE A 36 -6.94 7.11 13.10
C PHE A 36 -6.47 5.68 13.32
N SER A 37 -7.17 4.70 12.75
CA SER A 37 -6.77 3.29 12.76
C SER A 37 -5.43 3.11 12.05
N LEU A 38 -5.29 3.71 10.86
CA LEU A 38 -4.02 3.73 10.14
C LEU A 38 -2.94 4.45 10.94
N LEU A 39 -3.25 5.60 11.52
CA LEU A 39 -2.33 6.37 12.35
C LEU A 39 -1.88 5.57 13.58
N ASN A 40 -2.77 4.84 14.23
CA ASN A 40 -2.45 3.94 15.35
C ASN A 40 -1.56 2.78 14.90
N ILE A 41 -1.87 2.18 13.76
CA ILE A 41 -1.04 1.16 13.13
C ILE A 41 0.36 1.71 12.81
N PHE A 42 0.48 2.98 12.38
CA PHE A 42 1.77 3.68 12.18
C PHE A 42 2.47 4.00 13.51
N PHE A 43 1.76 4.45 14.54
CA PHE A 43 2.31 4.77 15.87
C PHE A 43 2.89 3.53 16.55
N SER A 44 2.16 2.41 16.54
CA SER A 44 2.64 1.12 17.06
C SER A 44 3.92 0.65 16.36
N ARG A 45 4.13 1.05 15.09
CA ARG A 45 5.26 0.61 14.25
C ARG A 45 6.48 1.52 14.26
N ALA A 46 6.34 2.80 14.58
CA ALA A 46 7.49 3.69 14.65
C ALA A 46 8.47 3.34 15.79
N GLN A 47 8.15 2.33 16.62
CA GLN A 47 8.76 2.06 17.93
C GLN A 47 9.01 3.38 18.68
N CYS A 48 8.09 4.33 18.51
CA CYS A 48 8.06 5.53 19.30
C CYS A 48 7.52 5.13 20.66
N LYS A 49 8.37 4.47 21.47
CA LYS A 49 8.30 4.76 22.89
C LYS A 49 8.58 6.26 22.98
N PRO A 50 7.68 7.06 23.57
CA PRO A 50 8.10 8.39 23.96
C PRO A 50 9.40 8.22 24.74
N GLU A 51 10.46 8.92 24.34
CA GLU A 51 11.65 8.98 25.20
C GLU A 51 11.15 9.52 26.53
N GLU A 52 11.09 8.67 27.56
CA GLU A 52 10.85 9.16 28.91
C GLU A 52 11.98 10.15 29.18
N PRO A 53 11.67 11.42 29.49
CA PRO A 53 12.70 12.39 29.74
C PRO A 53 13.56 11.87 30.90
N GLU A 54 14.87 11.69 30.69
CA GLU A 54 15.81 11.46 31.78
C GLU A 54 15.72 12.67 32.71
N MET A 55 15.02 12.52 33.82
CA MET A 55 14.83 13.56 34.82
C MET A 55 15.52 13.15 36.11
N ALA A 56 16.24 14.08 36.72
CA ALA A 56 16.67 13.91 38.09
C ALA A 56 15.43 13.90 39.01
N PRO A 57 15.46 13.15 40.13
CA PRO A 57 14.35 13.15 41.09
C PRO A 57 14.07 14.57 41.60
N GLY A 58 12.94 15.17 41.18
CA GLY A 58 12.52 16.51 41.58
C GLY A 58 12.35 17.52 40.44
N ASP A 59 12.79 17.21 39.23
CA ASP A 59 12.60 18.09 38.07
C ASP A 59 11.17 18.02 37.52
N LEU A 60 10.59 19.18 37.19
CA LEU A 60 9.30 19.26 36.49
C LEU A 60 9.51 19.00 35.00
N ILE A 61 8.66 18.12 34.42
CA ILE A 61 8.64 17.88 32.97
C ILE A 61 8.33 19.18 32.24
N ASP A 62 9.24 19.63 31.37
CA ASP A 62 8.94 20.71 30.41
C ASP A 62 8.04 20.17 29.29
N ILE A 63 6.73 20.30 29.51
CA ILE A 63 5.68 19.84 28.60
C ILE A 63 5.83 20.50 27.22
N ALA A 64 6.26 21.76 27.14
CA ALA A 64 6.38 22.48 25.87
C ALA A 64 7.54 21.92 25.01
N LYS A 65 8.69 21.64 25.64
CA LYS A 65 9.83 20.99 24.98
C LYS A 65 9.53 19.56 24.56
N TYR A 66 8.82 18.81 25.41
CA TYR A 66 8.43 17.43 25.13
C TYR A 66 7.42 17.33 23.98
N VAL A 67 6.35 18.14 24.00
CA VAL A 67 5.36 18.19 22.91
C VAL A 67 5.96 18.73 21.59
N GLY A 68 6.90 19.67 21.67
CA GLY A 68 7.63 20.19 20.50
C GLY A 68 8.51 19.14 19.81
N ASN A 69 9.28 18.36 20.58
CA ASN A 69 10.14 17.28 20.07
C ASN A 69 9.35 16.03 19.66
N PHE A 70 8.29 15.69 20.39
CA PHE A 70 7.36 14.61 20.04
C PHE A 70 6.71 14.87 18.68
N ASN A 71 6.34 16.11 18.39
CA ASN A 71 5.83 16.47 17.07
C ASN A 71 6.89 16.28 15.98
N HIS A 72 8.08 16.90 16.05
CA HIS A 72 8.96 16.90 14.87
C HIS A 72 9.44 15.51 14.44
N ASN A 73 9.93 14.68 15.36
CA ASN A 73 10.51 13.38 15.03
C ASN A 73 9.45 12.34 14.69
N VAL A 74 8.31 12.36 15.39
CA VAL A 74 7.19 11.46 15.08
C VAL A 74 6.52 11.89 13.78
N TRP A 75 6.33 13.19 13.51
CA TRP A 75 5.85 13.67 12.21
C TRP A 75 6.84 13.36 11.09
N GLN A 76 8.16 13.44 11.31
CA GLN A 76 9.13 12.98 10.32
C GLN A 76 9.00 11.49 10.03
N LYS A 77 8.83 10.64 11.06
CA LYS A 77 8.63 9.20 10.91
C LYS A 77 7.27 8.85 10.27
N ILE A 78 6.20 9.57 10.62
CA ILE A 78 4.88 9.48 9.99
C ILE A 78 4.97 9.91 8.54
N ARG A 79 5.62 11.04 8.23
CA ARG A 79 5.80 11.54 6.87
C ARG A 79 6.62 10.56 6.01
N ARG A 80 7.64 9.93 6.59
CA ARG A 80 8.40 8.83 5.97
C ARG A 80 7.55 7.57 5.73
N SER A 81 6.52 7.35 6.54
CA SER A 81 5.56 6.25 6.38
C SER A 81 4.45 6.61 5.39
N ILE A 82 4.06 7.88 5.27
CA ILE A 82 3.13 8.41 4.25
C ILE A 82 3.78 8.41 2.86
N THR A 83 5.09 8.55 2.76
CA THR A 83 5.83 8.40 1.49
C THR A 83 5.99 6.95 1.05
N ARG A 84 5.59 5.97 1.88
CA ARG A 84 5.62 4.55 1.52
C ARG A 84 4.29 4.15 0.93
N VAL A 85 4.33 3.36 -0.15
CA VAL A 85 3.12 2.66 -0.60
C VAL A 85 2.75 1.65 0.49
N VAL A 86 1.53 1.78 0.98
CA VAL A 86 0.92 0.91 1.99
C VAL A 86 -0.10 0.06 1.26
N LEU A 87 -0.04 -1.25 1.39
CA LEU A 87 -0.99 -2.17 0.77
C LEU A 87 -2.31 -2.15 1.54
N ASP A 88 -3.42 -2.26 0.82
CA ASP A 88 -4.76 -2.30 1.39
C ASP A 88 -5.23 -3.75 1.62
N PRO A 89 -5.35 -4.20 2.88
CA PRO A 89 -5.84 -5.54 3.21
C PRO A 89 -7.29 -5.81 2.75
N ASN A 90 -8.10 -4.78 2.55
CA ASN A 90 -9.47 -4.92 2.06
C ASN A 90 -9.50 -5.33 0.59
N THR A 91 -8.48 -4.93 -0.17
CA THR A 91 -8.38 -5.23 -1.61
C THR A 91 -7.68 -6.55 -1.89
N ALA A 92 -6.75 -6.96 -1.02
CA ALA A 92 -5.90 -8.13 -1.23
C ALA A 92 -6.71 -9.42 -1.49
N ASN A 93 -6.37 -10.16 -2.55
CA ASN A 93 -6.97 -11.46 -2.78
C ASN A 93 -6.76 -12.43 -1.61
N PHE A 94 -7.69 -13.37 -1.41
CA PHE A 94 -7.66 -14.30 -0.28
C PHE A 94 -6.48 -15.29 -0.30
N HIS A 95 -5.79 -15.45 -1.43
CA HIS A 95 -4.54 -16.20 -1.52
C HIS A 95 -3.31 -15.40 -1.11
N LEU A 96 -3.46 -14.09 -0.87
CA LEU A 96 -2.35 -13.22 -0.48
C LEU A 96 -2.35 -13.01 1.03
N THR A 97 -1.15 -13.06 1.60
CA THR A 97 -0.88 -12.63 2.96
C THR A 97 -0.04 -11.36 2.91
N LEU A 98 -0.45 -10.37 3.71
CA LEU A 98 0.28 -9.12 3.87
C LEU A 98 1.19 -9.20 5.09
N SER A 99 2.33 -8.52 5.00
CA SER A 99 3.17 -8.31 6.17
C SER A 99 2.40 -7.54 7.23
N VAL A 100 2.90 -7.61 8.47
CA VAL A 100 2.34 -6.79 9.53
C VAL A 100 2.36 -5.33 9.06
N ASP A 101 3.45 -4.84 8.48
CA ASP A 101 3.69 -3.46 8.02
C ASP A 101 3.07 -3.03 6.67
N PRO A 102 1.92 -3.60 6.28
CA PRO A 102 1.53 -3.96 4.89
C PRO A 102 2.36 -3.28 3.79
N THR A 103 3.65 -3.56 3.75
CA THR A 103 4.57 -3.13 2.68
C THR A 103 5.08 -4.31 1.89
N SER A 104 4.89 -5.53 2.41
CA SER A 104 5.25 -6.75 1.72
C SER A 104 4.01 -7.62 1.59
N VAL A 105 3.98 -8.41 0.53
CA VAL A 105 2.88 -9.31 0.22
C VAL A 105 3.46 -10.60 -0.30
N TRP A 106 2.90 -11.74 0.09
CA TRP A 106 3.34 -13.03 -0.40
C TRP A 106 2.17 -13.98 -0.53
N ASN A 107 2.35 -14.99 -1.37
CA ASN A 107 1.47 -16.14 -1.42
C ASN A 107 2.08 -17.24 -0.54
N PRO A 108 1.51 -17.54 0.65
CA PRO A 108 1.93 -18.69 1.43
C PRO A 108 1.49 -19.93 0.65
N ASN A 109 2.42 -20.54 -0.10
CA ASN A 109 2.20 -21.80 -0.79
C ASN A 109 1.77 -22.88 0.23
N LYS A 110 0.46 -22.97 0.50
CA LYS A 110 -0.34 -23.98 1.22
C LYS A 110 -1.39 -23.31 2.12
N SER A 111 -2.65 -23.46 1.72
CA SER A 111 -3.79 -23.87 2.56
C SER A 111 -4.03 -23.22 3.93
N GLU A 112 -3.56 -22.01 4.21
CA GLU A 112 -4.12 -21.18 5.27
C GLU A 112 -5.02 -20.12 4.62
N VAL A 113 -6.21 -20.59 4.25
CA VAL A 113 -7.31 -19.75 3.77
C VAL A 113 -7.68 -18.81 4.92
N ILE A 114 -7.49 -17.51 4.72
CA ILE A 114 -8.07 -16.51 5.60
C ILE A 114 -9.59 -16.56 5.38
N ASN A 115 -10.27 -17.29 6.27
CA ASN A 115 -11.72 -17.36 6.53
C ASN A 115 -12.65 -16.94 5.38
N GLU A 116 -13.45 -17.89 4.89
CA GLU A 116 -14.50 -17.71 3.86
C GLU A 116 -15.48 -16.55 4.14
N GLN A 117 -15.62 -16.09 5.39
CA GLN A 117 -16.37 -14.87 5.74
C GLN A 117 -15.83 -13.58 5.07
N SER A 118 -14.59 -13.59 4.55
CA SER A 118 -13.94 -12.44 3.89
C SER A 118 -14.35 -12.21 2.43
N ASN A 119 -15.04 -13.17 1.79
CA ASN A 119 -15.44 -13.10 0.38
C ASN A 119 -16.57 -12.09 0.07
N ASN A 120 -17.27 -11.60 1.11
CA ASN A 120 -18.35 -10.63 0.94
C ASN A 120 -17.87 -9.18 0.82
N ASN A 121 -16.58 -8.88 1.02
CA ASN A 121 -16.07 -7.54 0.76
C ASN A 121 -16.11 -7.24 -0.75
N ILE A 122 -16.81 -6.19 -1.15
CA ILE A 122 -16.91 -5.75 -2.54
C ILE A 122 -15.57 -5.19 -3.06
N GLU A 123 -14.73 -4.71 -2.16
CA GLU A 123 -13.43 -4.12 -2.49
C GLU A 123 -12.36 -5.17 -2.76
N ARG A 124 -12.60 -6.43 -2.39
CA ARG A 124 -11.62 -7.52 -2.48
C ARG A 124 -11.58 -8.12 -3.89
N PHE A 125 -10.37 -8.35 -4.41
CA PHE A 125 -10.19 -9.15 -5.62
C PHE A 125 -10.49 -10.63 -5.35
N ALA A 126 -11.40 -11.21 -6.13
CA ALA A 126 -11.78 -12.62 -5.98
C ALA A 126 -10.93 -13.55 -6.86
N ASP A 127 -10.71 -13.19 -8.12
CA ASP A 127 -10.24 -14.16 -9.12
C ASP A 127 -8.74 -14.07 -9.44
N CYS A 128 -8.09 -12.97 -9.06
CA CYS A 128 -6.69 -12.70 -9.36
C CYS A 128 -5.89 -12.49 -8.07
N PRO A 129 -4.67 -13.06 -7.91
CA PRO A 129 -3.84 -12.85 -6.73
C PRO A 129 -3.19 -11.46 -6.75
N CYS A 130 -4.01 -10.43 -6.62
CA CYS A 130 -3.60 -9.03 -6.65
C CYS A 130 -4.03 -8.24 -5.41
N VAL A 131 -3.39 -7.09 -5.23
CA VAL A 131 -3.63 -6.14 -4.14
C VAL A 131 -3.37 -4.72 -4.62
N LEU A 132 -4.10 -3.74 -4.05
CA LEU A 132 -3.88 -2.31 -4.30
C LEU A 132 -3.11 -1.65 -3.16
N GLY A 133 -2.47 -0.54 -3.49
CA GLY A 133 -2.11 0.46 -2.50
C GLY A 133 -3.35 1.08 -1.86
N TYR A 134 -3.26 1.42 -0.59
CA TYR A 134 -4.30 2.07 0.19
C TYR A 134 -4.55 3.52 -0.25
N VAL A 135 -3.48 4.24 -0.59
CA VAL A 135 -3.57 5.61 -1.08
C VAL A 135 -3.67 5.61 -2.61
N GLY A 136 -4.78 6.12 -3.13
CA GLY A 136 -4.94 6.42 -4.55
C GLY A 136 -4.62 7.89 -4.87
N TYR A 137 -4.28 8.14 -6.12
CA TYR A 137 -3.82 9.43 -6.62
C TYR A 137 -4.75 9.96 -7.72
N SER A 138 -5.16 11.22 -7.60
CA SER A 138 -5.96 11.91 -8.64
C SER A 138 -5.19 13.07 -9.29
N THR A 139 -4.08 13.52 -8.69
CA THR A 139 -3.26 14.62 -9.19
C THR A 139 -1.80 14.46 -8.79
N GLY A 140 -0.90 15.15 -9.49
CA GLY A 140 0.52 15.29 -9.11
C GLY A 140 1.44 14.22 -9.68
N LYS A 141 2.65 14.16 -9.11
CA LYS A 141 3.70 13.20 -9.49
C LYS A 141 4.04 12.31 -8.32
N HIS A 142 4.07 11.01 -8.55
CA HIS A 142 4.26 9.99 -7.52
C HIS A 142 5.27 8.96 -8.00
N THR A 143 6.14 8.52 -7.09
CA THR A 143 7.18 7.54 -7.39
C THR A 143 7.27 6.54 -6.25
N TRP A 144 7.35 5.26 -6.59
CA TRP A 144 7.64 4.19 -5.64
C TRP A 144 8.51 3.11 -6.29
N ASP A 145 9.25 2.39 -5.45
CA ASP A 145 10.14 1.33 -5.89
C ASP A 145 9.63 -0.03 -5.38
N VAL A 146 9.72 -1.05 -6.22
CA VAL A 146 9.23 -2.41 -5.93
C VAL A 146 10.39 -3.38 -6.07
N ASP A 147 10.72 -4.09 -4.99
CA ASP A 147 11.71 -5.16 -5.03
C ASP A 147 11.03 -6.45 -5.50
N VAL A 148 11.57 -6.95 -6.61
CA VAL A 148 11.08 -8.10 -7.36
C VAL A 148 12.16 -9.18 -7.48
N GLU A 149 13.32 -9.00 -6.83
CA GLU A 149 14.53 -9.83 -7.02
C GLU A 149 14.25 -11.32 -6.77
N GLU A 150 13.60 -11.62 -5.64
CA GLU A 150 13.32 -13.00 -5.20
C GLU A 150 12.08 -13.63 -5.87
N ASN A 151 11.31 -12.87 -6.65
CA ASN A 151 10.09 -13.37 -7.31
C ASN A 151 10.40 -13.91 -8.70
N THR A 152 9.84 -15.05 -9.05
CA THR A 152 9.93 -15.62 -10.40
C THR A 152 8.82 -15.13 -11.31
N SER A 153 7.67 -14.74 -10.75
CA SER A 153 6.59 -14.15 -11.50
C SER A 153 5.78 -13.11 -10.71
N TRP A 154 5.65 -11.93 -11.31
CA TRP A 154 5.08 -10.73 -10.68
C TRP A 154 4.53 -9.76 -11.74
N MET A 155 3.60 -8.90 -11.34
CA MET A 155 3.24 -7.70 -12.10
C MET A 155 3.16 -6.48 -11.18
N VAL A 156 3.63 -5.33 -11.67
CA VAL A 156 3.61 -4.06 -10.94
C VAL A 156 3.12 -2.94 -11.84
N GLY A 157 2.27 -2.06 -11.31
CA GLY A 157 1.64 -1.05 -12.13
C GLY A 157 0.67 -0.16 -11.37
N VAL A 158 -0.33 0.32 -12.08
CA VAL A 158 -1.46 1.05 -11.52
C VAL A 158 -2.77 0.45 -12.01
N ALA A 159 -3.81 0.58 -11.19
CA ALA A 159 -5.19 0.27 -11.54
C ALA A 159 -6.06 1.49 -11.30
N ILE A 160 -7.10 1.67 -12.12
CA ILE A 160 -8.14 2.67 -11.88
C ILE A 160 -9.05 2.28 -10.71
N GLU A 161 -9.69 3.26 -10.08
CA GLU A 161 -10.63 3.07 -8.95
C GLU A 161 -11.76 2.10 -9.30
N SER A 162 -12.32 2.22 -10.51
CA SER A 162 -13.42 1.39 -11.01
C SER A 162 -13.00 0.01 -11.53
N VAL A 163 -11.75 -0.43 -11.34
CA VAL A 163 -11.27 -1.73 -11.81
C VAL A 163 -12.18 -2.86 -11.32
N GLN A 164 -12.54 -3.78 -12.23
CA GLN A 164 -13.41 -4.90 -11.89
C GLN A 164 -12.67 -5.86 -10.94
N ARG A 165 -13.29 -6.20 -9.81
CA ARG A 165 -12.64 -7.01 -8.76
C ARG A 165 -13.13 -8.46 -8.67
N LYS A 166 -14.26 -8.76 -9.31
CA LYS A 166 -14.92 -10.09 -9.28
C LYS A 166 -15.50 -10.45 -10.64
N GLY A 167 -15.59 -11.75 -10.91
CA GLY A 167 -16.17 -12.30 -12.14
C GLY A 167 -15.27 -12.09 -13.35
N THR A 168 -13.95 -12.02 -13.17
CA THR A 168 -12.99 -11.78 -14.25
C THR A 168 -12.26 -13.07 -14.62
N ASN A 169 -12.27 -13.41 -15.91
CA ASN A 169 -11.51 -14.54 -16.44
C ASN A 169 -10.10 -14.08 -16.85
N GLY A 170 -9.29 -13.61 -15.90
CA GLY A 170 -7.97 -13.08 -16.19
C GLY A 170 -7.62 -11.83 -15.41
N LEU A 171 -6.79 -10.97 -16.02
CA LEU A 171 -6.43 -9.68 -15.44
C LEU A 171 -7.56 -8.68 -15.73
N PRO A 172 -8.13 -8.00 -14.73
CA PRO A 172 -9.18 -7.03 -14.99
C PRO A 172 -8.76 -5.90 -15.94
N SER A 173 -9.68 -5.41 -16.77
CA SER A 173 -9.45 -4.20 -17.57
C SER A 173 -9.24 -2.97 -16.68
N GLY A 174 -8.48 -2.00 -17.16
CA GLY A 174 -8.16 -0.78 -16.40
C GLY A 174 -6.88 -0.88 -15.56
N ILE A 175 -5.97 -1.77 -15.98
CA ILE A 175 -4.68 -1.96 -15.34
C ILE A 175 -3.58 -1.65 -16.36
N TRP A 176 -2.58 -0.89 -15.92
CA TRP A 176 -1.37 -0.60 -16.70
C TRP A 176 -0.19 -1.11 -15.89
N CYS A 177 0.45 -2.18 -16.36
CA CYS A 177 1.54 -2.79 -15.63
C CYS A 177 2.64 -3.32 -16.54
N ILE A 178 3.81 -3.53 -15.95
CA ILE A 178 4.80 -4.46 -16.47
C ILE A 178 4.84 -5.68 -15.57
N GLY A 179 5.22 -6.82 -16.13
CA GLY A 179 5.32 -8.06 -15.40
C GLY A 179 6.41 -8.95 -15.94
N HIS A 180 6.93 -9.81 -15.08
CA HIS A 180 7.88 -10.84 -15.43
C HIS A 180 7.23 -12.19 -15.19
N ASP A 181 7.33 -13.11 -16.14
CA ASP A 181 6.94 -14.51 -15.95
C ASP A 181 7.93 -15.41 -16.69
N ARG A 182 8.54 -16.38 -15.98
CA ARG A 182 9.49 -17.38 -16.53
C ARG A 182 10.48 -16.79 -17.55
N GLU A 183 11.21 -15.76 -17.14
CA GLU A 183 12.25 -15.04 -17.93
C GLU A 183 11.73 -14.05 -18.99
N VAL A 184 10.42 -13.89 -19.13
CA VAL A 184 9.84 -12.93 -20.07
C VAL A 184 9.34 -11.71 -19.31
N LEU A 185 10.03 -10.58 -19.49
CA LEU A 185 9.47 -9.28 -19.15
C LEU A 185 8.43 -8.91 -20.20
N SER A 186 7.29 -8.41 -19.78
CA SER A 186 6.18 -8.02 -20.65
C SER A 186 5.48 -6.78 -20.13
N VAL A 187 4.82 -6.07 -21.04
CA VAL A 187 3.88 -5.01 -20.71
C VAL A 187 2.46 -5.55 -20.88
N THR A 188 1.58 -5.22 -19.94
CA THR A 188 0.14 -5.51 -20.05
C THR A 188 -0.64 -4.20 -20.05
N ASP A 189 -1.46 -4.01 -21.08
CA ASP A 189 -2.35 -2.87 -21.21
C ASP A 189 -3.77 -3.17 -20.67
N PRO A 190 -4.63 -2.15 -20.56
CA PRO A 190 -6.01 -2.34 -20.08
C PRO A 190 -6.90 -3.24 -20.95
N LEU A 191 -6.48 -3.56 -22.18
CA LEU A 191 -7.18 -4.47 -23.08
C LEU A 191 -6.69 -5.92 -22.92
N GLU A 192 -5.92 -6.18 -21.85
CA GLU A 192 -5.29 -7.47 -21.54
C GLU A 192 -4.28 -7.92 -22.60
N SER A 193 -3.81 -7.01 -23.46
CA SER A 193 -2.76 -7.32 -24.43
C SER A 193 -1.43 -7.44 -23.70
N ARG A 194 -0.81 -8.63 -23.79
CA ARG A 194 0.52 -8.88 -23.26
C ARG A 194 1.55 -8.85 -24.37
N VAL A 195 2.46 -7.88 -24.30
CA VAL A 195 3.53 -7.71 -25.29
C VAL A 195 4.88 -7.97 -24.62
N PRO A 196 5.68 -8.95 -25.09
CA PRO A 196 7.03 -9.17 -24.59
C PRO A 196 7.93 -7.95 -24.79
N LEU A 197 8.72 -7.63 -23.76
CA LEU A 197 9.77 -6.63 -23.79
C LEU A 197 11.12 -7.35 -23.97
N HIS A 198 11.70 -7.22 -25.14
CA HIS A 198 12.98 -7.85 -25.48
C HIS A 198 14.17 -6.97 -25.07
N GLY A 199 15.31 -7.61 -24.77
CA GLY A 199 16.58 -6.91 -24.53
C GLY A 199 16.80 -6.43 -23.10
N PHE A 200 15.90 -6.77 -22.16
CA PHE A 200 16.07 -6.45 -20.74
C PHE A 200 16.48 -7.68 -19.94
N ALA A 201 17.47 -7.52 -19.06
CA ALA A 201 17.72 -8.49 -18.00
C ALA A 201 16.58 -8.49 -16.97
N LYS A 202 16.43 -9.58 -16.21
CA LYS A 202 15.45 -9.66 -15.11
C LYS A 202 15.64 -8.47 -14.15
N PRO A 203 14.62 -7.62 -13.95
CA PRO A 203 14.69 -6.54 -12.97
C PRO A 203 14.83 -7.10 -11.55
N THR A 204 15.64 -6.44 -10.73
CA THR A 204 15.68 -6.68 -9.27
C THR A 204 14.83 -5.67 -8.51
N VAL A 205 14.81 -4.42 -8.99
CA VAL A 205 13.94 -3.36 -8.50
C VAL A 205 13.31 -2.65 -9.69
N VAL A 206 12.00 -2.45 -9.62
CA VAL A 206 11.26 -1.64 -10.59
C VAL A 206 10.84 -0.33 -9.92
N ARG A 207 11.29 0.79 -10.47
CA ARG A 207 10.76 2.11 -10.14
C ARG A 207 9.54 2.39 -11.00
N VAL A 208 8.44 2.77 -10.36
CA VAL A 208 7.22 3.23 -11.02
C VAL A 208 7.13 4.74 -10.84
N ASN A 209 7.04 5.48 -11.94
CA ASN A 209 6.82 6.93 -11.94
C ASN A 209 5.48 7.26 -12.58
N LEU A 210 4.60 7.85 -11.80
CA LEU A 210 3.28 8.30 -12.23
C LEU A 210 3.27 9.83 -12.27
N ASP A 211 3.08 10.41 -13.45
CA ASP A 211 2.87 11.84 -13.67
C ASP A 211 1.46 12.05 -14.23
N LEU A 212 0.50 12.29 -13.33
CA LEU A 212 -0.91 12.48 -13.71
C LEU A 212 -1.12 13.77 -14.51
N SER A 213 -0.30 14.80 -14.26
CA SER A 213 -0.39 16.06 -15.01
C SER A 213 0.05 15.92 -16.46
N ALA A 214 1.03 15.06 -16.73
CA ALA A 214 1.51 14.77 -18.08
C ALA A 214 0.85 13.55 -18.71
N GLY A 215 -0.06 12.87 -18.00
CA GLY A 215 -0.66 11.61 -18.44
C GLY A 215 0.40 10.53 -18.73
N ARG A 216 1.41 10.39 -17.87
CA ARG A 216 2.55 9.51 -18.12
C ARG A 216 2.77 8.55 -16.97
N LEU A 217 2.89 7.27 -17.29
CA LEU A 217 3.29 6.21 -16.36
C LEU A 217 4.51 5.50 -16.92
N SER A 218 5.65 5.58 -16.24
CA SER A 218 6.89 4.93 -16.68
C SER A 218 7.43 3.95 -15.67
N PHE A 219 8.10 2.92 -16.21
CA PHE A 219 8.77 1.86 -15.46
C PHE A 219 10.23 1.86 -15.81
N SER A 220 11.10 1.91 -14.81
CA SER A 220 12.55 1.94 -15.00
C SER A 220 13.26 1.12 -13.94
N ASP A 221 14.57 0.95 -14.12
CA ASP A 221 15.42 0.56 -13.01
C ASP A 221 15.47 1.65 -11.91
N LEU A 222 16.13 1.33 -10.80
CA LEU A 222 16.25 2.21 -9.63
C LEU A 222 16.99 3.53 -9.92
N LEU A 223 17.86 3.56 -10.93
CA LEU A 223 18.65 4.75 -11.30
C LEU A 223 17.96 5.59 -12.38
N GLY A 224 16.96 5.04 -13.07
CA GLY A 224 16.32 5.64 -14.23
C GLY A 224 17.15 5.53 -15.51
N GLU A 225 18.20 4.69 -15.52
CA GLU A 225 19.09 4.52 -16.67
C GLU A 225 18.44 3.64 -17.74
N THR A 226 17.76 2.58 -17.30
CA THR A 226 17.00 1.69 -18.16
C THR A 226 15.51 1.97 -18.00
N VAL A 227 14.84 2.48 -19.04
CA VAL A 227 13.38 2.59 -19.09
C VAL A 227 12.82 1.35 -19.77
N TYR A 228 12.07 0.54 -19.01
CA TYR A 228 11.44 -0.68 -19.51
C TYR A 228 10.25 -0.38 -20.41
N HIS A 229 9.37 0.53 -19.95
CA HIS A 229 8.18 0.92 -20.69
C HIS A 229 7.65 2.28 -20.22
N THR A 230 6.92 2.97 -21.08
CA THR A 230 6.17 4.19 -20.72
C THR A 230 4.81 4.18 -21.40
N PHE A 231 3.75 4.22 -20.60
CA PHE A 231 2.41 4.49 -21.07
C PHE A 231 2.15 5.99 -21.12
N THR A 232 1.44 6.40 -22.17
CA THR A 232 0.85 7.74 -22.27
C THR A 232 -0.66 7.59 -22.19
N HIS A 233 -1.24 8.02 -21.09
CA HIS A 233 -2.67 7.92 -20.82
C HIS A 233 -3.12 9.01 -19.85
N ILE A 234 -4.23 9.69 -20.18
CA ILE A 234 -4.85 10.69 -19.31
C ILE A 234 -5.85 9.96 -18.40
N PHE A 235 -5.47 9.75 -17.15
CA PHE A 235 -6.33 9.14 -16.15
C PHE A 235 -7.42 10.12 -15.74
N THR A 236 -8.69 9.75 -15.93
CA THR A 236 -9.85 10.58 -15.59
C THR A 236 -10.38 10.32 -14.18
N GLU A 237 -9.94 9.25 -13.54
CA GLU A 237 -10.32 8.87 -12.19
C GLU A 237 -9.08 8.62 -11.32
N LYS A 238 -9.32 8.34 -10.04
CA LYS A 238 -8.25 8.04 -9.10
C LYS A 238 -7.57 6.72 -9.49
N VAL A 239 -6.25 6.69 -9.42
CA VAL A 239 -5.45 5.48 -9.68
C VAL A 239 -4.73 5.02 -8.43
N PHE A 240 -4.60 3.70 -8.29
CA PHE A 240 -3.97 3.07 -7.15
C PHE A 240 -2.75 2.27 -7.61
N PRO A 241 -1.66 2.23 -6.82
CA PRO A 241 -0.60 1.27 -7.02
C PRO A 241 -1.18 -0.15 -7.08
N PHE A 242 -0.70 -0.97 -8.02
CA PHE A 242 -1.23 -2.30 -8.30
C PHE A 242 -0.12 -3.34 -8.32
N PHE A 243 -0.38 -4.50 -7.71
CA PHE A 243 0.60 -5.58 -7.56
C PHE A 243 -0.05 -6.96 -7.76
N ILE A 244 0.60 -7.84 -8.51
CA ILE A 244 0.28 -9.28 -8.64
C ILE A 244 1.45 -10.13 -8.19
N LEU A 245 1.13 -11.24 -7.54
CA LEU A 245 2.07 -12.31 -7.22
C LEU A 245 1.57 -13.67 -7.62
N SER A 246 2.38 -14.43 -8.36
CA SER A 246 2.10 -15.85 -8.61
C SER A 246 3.07 -16.81 -7.92
N ALA A 247 4.20 -16.33 -7.35
CA ALA A 247 5.07 -17.12 -6.47
C ALA A 247 6.04 -16.26 -5.62
N ILE A 248 6.14 -16.61 -4.33
CA ILE A 248 7.18 -16.31 -3.32
C ILE A 248 7.63 -14.84 -3.20
N PHE A 249 6.81 -14.05 -2.48
CA PHE A 249 7.19 -12.84 -1.71
C PHE A 249 7.64 -11.58 -2.47
N LEU A 250 6.78 -10.55 -2.53
CA LEU A 250 7.11 -9.18 -2.96
C LEU A 250 7.31 -8.25 -1.78
N SER A 251 8.31 -7.38 -1.86
CA SER A 251 8.51 -6.30 -0.89
C SER A 251 8.52 -4.94 -1.57
N LEU A 252 7.76 -3.99 -1.02
CA LEU A 252 7.80 -2.60 -1.44
C LEU A 252 8.86 -1.86 -0.64
N PHE A 253 9.72 -1.12 -1.34
CA PHE A 253 10.65 -0.22 -0.70
C PHE A 253 10.35 1.22 -1.10
N CYS A 254 10.39 2.12 -0.13
CA CYS A 254 10.68 3.52 -0.44
C CYS A 254 12.01 3.83 0.22
N LEU A 255 13.08 3.64 -0.54
CA LEU A 255 14.41 4.05 -0.14
C LEU A 255 14.59 5.53 -0.46
N ASN A 256 14.80 6.32 0.59
CA ASN A 256 15.75 7.42 0.47
C ASN A 256 17.11 6.84 0.87
N ARG A 257 18.07 6.77 -0.07
CA ARG A 257 19.40 6.19 0.18
C ARG A 257 20.14 7.02 1.22
N SER A 258 20.21 6.52 2.45
CA SER A 258 21.37 6.73 3.32
C SER A 258 21.51 5.60 4.33
N ILE A 259 21.51 4.35 3.88
CA ILE A 259 22.13 3.26 4.65
C ILE A 259 22.84 2.35 3.65
N LYS A 260 24.18 2.38 3.69
CA LYS A 260 25.03 1.38 3.02
C LYS A 260 24.63 0.01 3.57
N LYS A 261 24.32 -0.96 2.70
CA LYS A 261 24.16 -2.37 3.08
C LYS A 261 25.46 -2.83 3.75
N SER A 262 25.46 -2.93 5.08
CA SER A 262 26.47 -3.68 5.82
C SER A 262 26.13 -5.15 5.69
N LYS A 263 26.93 -5.89 4.92
CA LYS A 263 26.95 -7.35 4.96
C LYS A 263 27.55 -7.76 6.30
N VAL A 264 26.76 -8.31 7.21
CA VAL A 264 27.28 -9.15 8.28
C VAL A 264 26.46 -10.44 8.29
N PRO A 265 27.08 -11.61 8.05
CA PRO A 265 26.43 -12.88 8.28
C PRO A 265 26.42 -13.19 9.79
N LEU A 266 25.23 -13.43 10.34
CA LEU A 266 25.07 -14.09 11.64
C LEU A 266 25.42 -15.57 11.46
N ILE A 267 26.66 -15.94 11.81
CA ILE A 267 27.02 -17.33 12.10
C ILE A 267 27.01 -17.48 13.62
N ILE A 268 26.02 -18.19 14.13
CA ILE A 268 26.01 -18.71 15.49
C ILE A 268 26.90 -19.96 15.48
N SER A 269 27.98 -19.97 16.27
CA SER A 269 28.62 -21.23 16.66
C SER A 269 28.87 -21.21 18.17
N HIS A 270 28.13 -22.05 18.89
CA HIS A 270 28.43 -22.45 20.25
C HIS A 270 29.79 -23.15 20.30
N LYS A 271 30.69 -22.69 21.17
CA LYS A 271 31.69 -23.55 21.78
C LYS A 271 31.74 -23.30 23.28
N HIS A 272 31.33 -24.34 24.01
CA HIS A 272 31.74 -24.66 25.37
C HIS A 272 33.25 -24.46 25.54
N VAL A 273 33.68 -23.74 26.59
CA VAL A 273 34.85 -24.13 27.38
C VAL A 273 34.57 -23.78 28.84
N SER A 274 34.95 -24.72 29.68
CA SER A 274 34.58 -24.96 31.06
C SER A 274 35.21 -23.99 32.06
N ILE A 275 34.51 -23.85 33.18
CA ILE A 275 35.01 -23.34 34.45
C ILE A 275 36.13 -24.26 34.96
N GLN A 276 37.28 -23.69 35.34
CA GLN A 276 38.10 -24.23 36.42
C GLN A 276 38.53 -23.09 37.35
N GLN A 277 38.17 -23.26 38.63
CA GLN A 277 38.81 -22.69 39.83
C GLN A 277 40.29 -23.10 39.80
N VAL A 278 41.27 -22.31 40.27
CA VAL A 278 41.52 -21.76 41.61
C VAL A 278 42.38 -20.52 41.47
#